data_AF-A0A7J4AXM0-F1
#
_entry.id   AF-A0A7J4AXM0-F1
#
_cell.length_a   1.000
_cell.length_b   1.000
_cell.length_c   1.000
_cell.angle_alpha   90.00
_cell.angle_beta   90.00
_cell.angle_gamma   90.00
#
_symmetry.space_group_name_H-M   'P 1'
#
loop_
_entity.id
_entity.type
_entity.pdbx_description
1 polymer ?
#
loop_
_entity_poly.entity_id
_entity_poly.type
_entity_poly.pdbx_seq_one_letter_code
_entity_poly.pdbx_strand_id
1 'polypeptide(L)' 'MLEVTLTYVKIRTIKDEIVYVSNLQVIGNKIINYSGLPMVILHTNVTLGCDVDRRIAEEALLEAANMTWG' A
#
# COMPACT_ATOMS: atom_id res chain seq x y z
N MET A 1 12.17 2.15 -9.65
CA MET A 1 12.93 1.35 -10.64
C MET A 1 13.49 0.13 -9.92
N LEU A 2 13.25 -1.06 -10.45
CA LEU A 2 13.80 -2.33 -9.95
C LEU A 2 14.69 -2.92 -11.04
N GLU A 3 15.89 -3.35 -10.67
CA GLU A 3 16.88 -3.92 -11.58
C GLU A 3 17.48 -5.17 -10.93
N VAL A 4 17.50 -6.28 -11.66
CA VAL A 4 18.03 -7.56 -11.17
C VAL A 4 19.39 -7.80 -11.81
N THR A 5 20.39 -8.09 -10.98
CA THR A 5 21.77 -8.37 -11.39
C THR A 5 22.19 -9.74 -10.85
N LEU A 6 23.36 -10.23 -11.27
CA LEU A 6 23.89 -11.54 -10.87
C LEU A 6 24.01 -11.71 -9.34
N THR A 7 24.40 -10.66 -8.63
CA THR A 7 24.72 -10.73 -7.18
C THR A 7 23.73 -10.01 -6.28
N TYR A 8 22.96 -9.06 -6.83
CA TYR A 8 22.02 -8.24 -6.06
C TYR A 8 20.82 -7.81 -6.90
N VAL A 9 19.78 -7.36 -6.20
CA VAL A 9 18.66 -6.60 -6.73
C VAL A 9 18.81 -5.15 -6.27
N LYS A 10 18.72 -4.22 -7.21
CA LYS A 10 18.75 -2.77 -6.96
C LYS A 10 17.32 -2.24 -6.96
N ILE A 11 16.95 -1.54 -5.90
CA ILE A 11 15.60 -0.99 -5.68
C ILE A 11 15.73 0.48 -5.33
N ARG A 12 14.86 1.30 -5.92
CA ARG A 12 14.67 2.70 -5.51
C ARG A 12 13.50 2.80 -4.54
N THR A 13 13.73 3.38 -3.37
CA THR A 13 12.70 3.56 -2.34
C THR A 13 11.77 4.73 -2.68
N ILE A 14 10.66 4.86 -1.95
CA ILE A 14 9.75 6.01 -2.05
C ILE A 14 10.39 7.34 -1.61
N LYS A 15 11.54 7.29 -0.93
CA LYS A 15 12.33 8.47 -0.53
C LYS A 15 13.46 8.79 -1.54
N ASP A 16 13.44 8.16 -2.71
CA ASP A 16 14.44 8.29 -3.78
C ASP A 16 15.85 7.80 -3.40
N GLU A 17 15.94 6.88 -2.44
CA GLU A 17 17.20 6.24 -2.06
C GLU A 17 17.43 4.97 -2.88
N ILE A 18 18.70 4.67 -3.20
CA ILE A 18 19.09 3.42 -3.88
C ILE A 18 19.51 2.39 -2.83
N VAL A 19 18.82 1.25 -2.80
CA VAL A 19 19.12 0.13 -1.92
C VAL A 19 19.51 -1.10 -2.74
N TYR A 20 20.53 -1.80 -2.29
CA TYR A 20 21.00 -3.06 -2.88
C TYR A 20 20.69 -4.20 -1.91
N VAL A 21 19.91 -5.17 -2.37
CA VAL A 21 19.56 -6.36 -1.59
C VAL A 21 20.21 -7.58 -2.25
N SER A 22 20.92 -8.40 -1.48
CA SER A 22 21.54 -9.61 -2.04
C SER A 22 20.50 -10.60 -2.57
N ASN A 23 20.83 -11.32 -3.65
CA ASN A 23 19.90 -12.30 -4.23
C ASN A 23 19.50 -13.40 -3.23
N LEU A 24 20.42 -13.82 -2.36
CA LEU A 24 20.14 -14.80 -1.31
C LEU A 24 19.07 -14.30 -0.33
N GLN A 25 19.15 -13.03 0.09
CA GLN A 25 18.14 -12.43 0.97
C GLN A 25 16.80 -12.28 0.25
N VAL A 26 16.79 -11.91 -1.03
CA VAL A 26 15.54 -11.78 -1.80
C VAL A 26 14.82 -13.14 -1.87
N ILE A 27 15.53 -14.21 -2.20
CA ILE A 27 14.97 -15.57 -2.31
C ILE A 27 14.51 -16.11 -0.95
N GLY A 28 15.26 -15.82 0.12
CA GLY A 28 14.95 -16.31 1.47
C GLY A 28 13.80 -15.57 2.18
N ASN A 29 13.30 -14.47 1.62
CA ASN A 29 12.25 -13.65 2.23
C ASN A 29 10.95 -13.69 1.43
N LYS A 30 9.85 -13.33 2.09
CA LYS A 30 8.56 -13.13 1.42
C LYS A 30 8.62 -11.89 0.53
N ILE A 31 8.32 -12.06 -0.75
CA ILE A 31 8.22 -10.97 -1.73
C ILE A 31 6.74 -10.69 -2.00
N ILE A 32 6.34 -9.42 -1.98
CA ILE A 32 4.98 -8.99 -2.33
C ILE A 32 5.07 -8.04 -3.53
N ASN A 33 4.42 -8.41 -4.63
CA ASN A 33 4.33 -7.58 -5.84
C ASN A 33 2.99 -6.83 -5.87
N TYR A 34 2.96 -5.62 -5.33
CA TYR A 34 1.75 -4.79 -5.34
C TYR A 34 1.35 -4.31 -6.74
N SER A 35 2.31 -4.08 -7.64
CA SER A 35 2.04 -3.62 -9.01
C SER A 35 1.43 -4.71 -9.91
N GLY A 36 1.55 -5.98 -9.54
CA GLY A 36 0.92 -7.09 -10.24
C GLY A 36 -0.52 -7.36 -9.82
N LEU A 37 -1.04 -6.64 -8.80
CA LEU A 37 -2.41 -6.82 -8.33
C LEU A 37 -3.38 -5.96 -9.16
N PRO A 38 -4.57 -6.48 -9.53
CA PRO A 38 -5.57 -5.72 -10.26
C PRO A 38 -6.20 -4.60 -9.43
N MET A 39 -6.22 -4.76 -8.10
CA MET A 39 -6.75 -3.80 -7.14
C MET A 39 -6.01 -3.94 -5.82
N VAL A 40 -5.91 -2.85 -5.06
CA VAL A 40 -5.36 -2.82 -3.70
C VAL A 40 -6.42 -2.34 -2.73
N ILE A 41 -6.42 -2.90 -1.51
CA ILE A 41 -7.31 -2.45 -0.44
C ILE A 41 -6.66 -1.29 0.29
N LEU A 42 -7.35 -0.14 0.34
CA LEU A 42 -6.98 0.99 1.18
C LEU A 42 -7.78 0.93 2.48
N HIS A 43 -7.07 0.97 3.60
CA HIS A 43 -7.68 1.02 4.92
C HIS A 43 -7.21 2.27 5.64
N THR A 44 -8.15 3.04 6.18
CA THR A 44 -7.87 4.24 6.97
C THR A 44 -8.77 4.25 8.19
N ASN A 45 -8.21 4.72 9.31
CA ASN A 45 -8.97 4.95 10.53
C ASN A 45 -9.39 6.42 10.57
N VAL A 46 -10.69 6.65 10.77
CA VAL A 46 -11.26 7.99 10.95
C VAL A 46 -11.74 8.13 12.40
N THR A 47 -11.63 9.33 12.94
CA THR A 47 -12.13 9.66 14.28
C THR A 47 -13.37 10.51 14.14
N LEU A 48 -14.42 10.17 14.89
CA LEU A 48 -15.70 10.88 14.92
C LEU A 48 -16.02 11.33 16.34
N GLY A 49 -16.85 12.36 16.48
CA GLY A 49 -17.39 12.78 17.77
C GLY A 49 -18.24 11.66 18.38
N CYS A 50 -18.18 11.50 19.71
CA CYS A 50 -18.93 10.45 20.41
C CYS A 50 -20.45 10.67 20.36
N ASP A 51 -20.88 11.89 20.07
CA ASP A 51 -22.26 12.35 19.94
C ASP A 51 -22.85 12.13 18.53
N VAL A 52 -22.03 11.71 17.56
CA VAL A 52 -22.49 11.46 16.19
C VAL A 52 -23.28 10.15 16.12
N ASP A 53 -24.47 10.22 15.53
CA ASP A 53 -25.27 9.01 15.27
C ASP A 53 -24.53 8.08 14.29
N ARG A 54 -24.47 6.79 14.66
CA ARG A 54 -23.77 5.75 13.89
C ARG A 54 -24.25 5.66 12.45
N ARG A 55 -25.55 5.78 12.20
CA ARG A 55 -26.11 5.65 10.84
C ARG A 55 -25.69 6.82 9.97
N ILE A 56 -25.71 8.03 10.52
CA ILE A 56 -25.26 9.23 9.80
C ILE A 56 -23.77 9.10 9.45
N ALA A 57 -22.95 8.62 10.40
CA ALA A 57 -21.54 8.37 10.15
C ALA A 57 -21.29 7.33 9.05
N GLU A 58 -22.02 6.21 9.08
CA GLU A 58 -21.92 5.14 8.09
C GLU A 58 -22.31 5.63 6.69
N GLU A 59 -23.45 6.33 6.57
CA GLU A 59 -23.94 6.90 5.32
C GLU A 59 -22.93 7.90 4.73
N ALA A 60 -22.41 8.82 5.54
CA ALA A 60 -21.43 9.81 5.10
C ALA A 60 -20.12 9.16 4.60
N LEU A 61 -19.65 8.09 5.26
CA LEU A 61 -18.44 7.37 4.84
C LEU A 61 -18.66 6.58 3.55
N LEU A 62 -19.83 5.98 3.36
CA LEU A 62 -20.19 5.29 2.11
C LEU A 62 -20.31 6.29 0.95
N GLU A 63 -20.93 7.44 1.18
CA GLU A 63 -21.02 8.50 0.18
C GLU A 63 -19.63 8.99 -0.21
N ALA A 64 -18.76 9.29 0.77
CA ALA A 64 -17.39 9.69 0.51
C ALA A 64 -16.59 8.63 -0.27
N ALA A 65 -16.76 7.34 0.06
CA ALA A 65 -16.12 6.25 -0.67
C ALA A 65 -16.60 6.18 -2.13
N ASN A 66 -17.91 6.34 -2.37
CA ASN A 66 -18.50 6.33 -3.71
C ASN A 66 -18.11 7.56 -4.57
N MET A 67 -17.70 8.66 -3.93
CA MET A 67 -17.16 9.83 -4.65
C MET A 67 -15.74 9.59 -5.18
N THR A 68 -15.04 8.57 -4.69
CA THR A 68 -13.70 8.20 -5.15
C THR A 68 -13.75 7.01 -6.09
N TRP A 69 -13.03 7.09 -7.20
CA TRP A 69 -12.86 5.96 -8.11
C TRP A 69 -11.91 4.93 -7.50
N GLY A 70 -12.30 3.65 -7.51
CA GLY A 70 -11.49 2.49 -7.15
C GLY A 70 -11.21 1.59 -8.35
#